data_AF-A0A450ZDB8-F1
#
_entry.id   AF-A0A450ZDB8-F1
#
_cell.length_a   1.000
_cell.length_b   1.000
_cell.length_c   1.000
_cell.angle_alpha   90.00
_cell.angle_beta   90.00
_cell.angle_gamma   90.00
#
_symmetry.space_group_name_H-M   'P 1'
#
loop_
_entity.id
_entity.type
_entity.pdbx_description
1 polymer ?
#
loop_
_entity_poly.entity_id
_entity_poly.type
_entity_poly.pdbx_seq_one_letter_code
_entity_poly.pdbx_strand_id
1 'polypeptide(L)' 'PQGGVFSPLLANIALNSLDWLLNRHRLHLVRYADDFVVMCNNRTQAEEALILVRSHLE' A
#
# COMPACT_ATOMS: atom_id res chain seq x y z
N PRO A 1 7.36 -11.54 -18.24
CA PRO A 1 6.28 -11.15 -19.19
C PRO A 1 5.16 -10.41 -18.45
N GLN A 2 5.00 -9.12 -18.72
CA GLN A 2 3.79 -8.39 -18.31
C GLN A 2 2.61 -9.02 -19.07
N GLY A 3 1.56 -9.44 -18.37
CA GLY A 3 0.35 -10.04 -19.00
C GLY A 3 0.15 -11.54 -18.77
N GLY A 4 0.86 -12.18 -17.83
CA GLY A 4 0.47 -13.51 -17.38
C GLY A 4 -0.85 -13.46 -16.61
N VAL A 5 -1.76 -14.42 -16.83
CA VAL A 5 -3.07 -14.48 -16.13
C VAL A 5 -2.94 -14.48 -14.60
N PHE A 6 -1.82 -14.95 -14.05
CA PHE A 6 -1.53 -14.94 -12.61
C PHE A 6 -0.88 -13.67 -12.09
N SER A 7 -0.38 -12.80 -12.97
CA SER A 7 0.34 -11.57 -12.57
C SER A 7 -0.48 -10.65 -11.66
N PRO A 8 -1.80 -10.43 -11.88
CA PRO A 8 -2.60 -9.60 -10.97
C PRO A 8 -2.72 -10.20 -9.56
N LEU A 9 -2.83 -11.52 -9.45
CA LEU A 9 -2.89 -12.21 -8.17
C LEU A 9 -1.57 -12.09 -7.41
N LEU A 10 -0.45 -12.29 -8.12
CA LEU A 10 0.88 -12.18 -7.53
C LEU A 10 1.16 -10.75 -7.04
N ALA A 11 0.74 -9.73 -7.78
CA ALA A 11 0.85 -8.33 -7.35
C ALA A 11 0.07 -8.09 -6.03
N ASN A 12 -1.16 -8.62 -5.93
CA ASN A 12 -1.94 -8.53 -4.70
C ASN A 12 -1.29 -9.25 -3.52
N ILE A 13 -0.70 -10.42 -3.74
CA ILE A 13 -0.01 -11.18 -2.69
C ILE A 13 1.25 -10.43 -2.23
N ALA A 14 2.04 -9.90 -3.15
CA ALA A 14 3.25 -9.15 -2.83
C ALA A 14 2.94 -7.90 -1.97
N LEU A 15 1.86 -7.19 -2.30
CA LEU A 15 1.45 -5.96 -1.61
C LEU A 15 0.54 -6.19 -0.39
N ASN A 16 0.09 -7.41 -0.12
CA ASN A 16 -0.75 -7.72 1.04
C ASN A 16 -0.07 -7.31 2.37
N SER A 17 1.26 -7.44 2.47
CA SER A 17 2.00 -7.03 3.67
C SER A 17 1.86 -5.53 3.98
N LEU A 18 1.78 -4.69 2.94
CA LEU A 18 1.54 -3.25 3.06
C LEU A 18 0.12 -2.97 3.58
N ASP A 19 -0.88 -3.70 3.07
CA ASP A 19 -2.27 -3.58 3.53
C ASP A 19 -2.36 -3.84 5.05
N TRP A 20 -1.69 -4.88 5.55
CA TRP A 20 -1.63 -5.20 6.99
C TRP A 20 -0.86 -4.16 7.81
N LEU A 21 0.21 -3.57 7.27
CA LEU A 21 0.94 -2.51 7.93
C LEU A 21 0.03 -1.28 8.13
N LEU A 22 -0.57 -0.78 7.05
CA LEU A 22 -1.40 0.42 7.09
C LEU A 22 -2.64 0.23 7.95
N ASN A 23 -3.26 -0.95 7.92
CA ASN A 23 -4.38 -1.28 8.80
C ASN A 23 -3.98 -1.27 10.29
N ARG A 24 -2.78 -1.76 10.65
CA ARG A 24 -2.27 -1.70 12.04
C ARG A 24 -2.05 -0.27 12.52
N HIS A 25 -1.68 0.62 11.61
CA HIS A 25 -1.54 2.06 11.88
C HIS A 25 -2.88 2.83 11.78
N ARG A 26 -4.01 2.13 11.59
CA ARG A 26 -5.35 2.72 11.44
C ARG A 26 -5.43 3.74 10.29
N LEU A 27 -4.66 3.52 9.24
CA LEU A 27 -4.69 4.33 8.03
C LEU A 27 -5.68 3.71 7.04
N HIS A 28 -6.45 4.57 6.38
CA HIS A 28 -7.42 4.13 5.37
C HIS A 28 -6.74 4.03 4.01
N LEU A 29 -6.73 2.82 3.44
CA LEU A 29 -6.10 2.51 2.16
C LEU A 29 -7.16 2.15 1.11
N VAL A 30 -7.02 2.70 -0.09
CA VAL A 30 -7.71 2.23 -1.30
C VAL A 30 -6.63 1.84 -2.30
N ARG A 31 -6.67 0.61 -2.82
CA ARG A 31 -5.66 0.07 -3.72
C ARG A 31 -6.28 -0.67 -4.91
N TYR A 32 -5.64 -0.55 -6.07
CA TYR A 32 -5.92 -1.30 -7.28
C TYR A 32 -4.59 -1.78 -7.89
N ALA A 33 -4.33 -3.09 -7.81
CA ALA A 33 -3.03 -3.67 -8.14
C ALA A 33 -1.88 -2.95 -7.38
N ASP A 34 -0.95 -2.33 -8.09
CA ASP A 34 0.19 -1.58 -7.56
C ASP A 34 -0.09 -0.09 -7.30
N ASP A 35 -1.20 0.46 -7.81
CA ASP A 35 -1.63 1.83 -7.54
C ASP A 35 -2.47 1.91 -6.27
N PHE A 36 -2.14 2.83 -5.36
CA PHE A 36 -2.89 3.02 -4.12
C PHE A 36 -2.89 4.45 -3.59
N VAL A 37 -3.86 4.74 -2.73
CA VAL A 37 -4.03 6.02 -2.03
C VAL A 37 -4.24 5.75 -0.55
N VAL A 38 -3.45 6.42 0.30
CA VAL A 38 -3.62 6.44 1.75
C VAL A 38 -4.32 7.73 2.16
N MET A 39 -5.53 7.63 2.70
CA MET A 39 -6.30 8.78 3.16
C MET A 39 -5.84 9.20 4.55
N CYS A 40 -5.51 10.48 4.70
CA CYS A 40 -5.01 11.08 5.93
C CYS A 40 -5.84 12.32 6.29
N ASN A 41 -6.03 12.56 7.58
CA ASN A 41 -6.84 13.67 8.10
C ASN A 41 -6.10 15.02 8.09
N ASN A 42 -4.77 15.00 8.08
CA ASN A 42 -3.95 16.20 8.06
C ASN A 42 -2.58 15.93 7.41
N ARG A 43 -1.84 17.02 7.17
CA ARG A 43 -0.53 16.98 6.50
C ARG A 43 0.51 16.16 7.28
N THR A 44 0.58 16.32 8.60
CA THR A 44 1.55 15.60 9.44
C THR A 44 1.34 14.09 9.35
N GLN A 45 0.09 13.63 9.43
CA GLN A 45 -0.25 12.22 9.25
C GLN A 45 0.12 11.71 7.85
N ALA A 46 -0.05 12.53 6.81
CA ALA A 46 0.35 12.15 5.45
C ALA A 46 1.87 12.01 5.31
N GLU A 47 2.65 12.89 5.95
CA GLU A 47 4.12 12.81 5.97
C GLU A 47 4.60 11.57 6.74
N GLU A 48 4.00 11.26 7.89
CA GLU A 48 4.28 10.04 8.66
C GLU A 48 3.92 8.77 7.87
N ALA A 49 2.75 8.75 7.24
CA ALA A 49 2.32 7.62 6.40
C ALA A 49 3.26 7.40 5.22
N LEU A 50 3.74 8.48 4.59
CA LEU A 50 4.70 8.39 3.49
C LEU A 50 6.03 7.76 3.93
N ILE A 51 6.55 8.15 5.10
CA ILE A 51 7.78 7.58 5.66
C ILE A 51 7.58 6.09 5.94
N LEU A 52 6.45 5.73 6.57
CA LEU A 52 6.10 4.35 6.89
C LEU A 52 6.03 3.48 5.62
N VAL A 53 5.31 3.93 4.59
CA VAL A 53 5.16 3.20 3.32
C VAL A 53 6.52 3.00 2.65
N ARG A 54 7.36 4.04 2.58
CA ARG A 54 8.71 3.92 2.00
C ARG A 54 9.56 2.91 2.74
N SER A 55 9.59 2.98 4.06
CA SER A 55 10.38 2.06 4.90
C SER A 55 9.97 0.58 4.79
N HIS A 56 8.76 0.30 4.31
CA HIS A 56 8.26 -1.06 4.13
C HIS A 56 8.41 -1.59 2.70
N LEU A 57 8.51 -0.70 1.71
CA LEU A 57 8.67 -1.05 0.30
C LEU A 57 10.13 -1.04 -0.17
N GLU A 58 11.00 -0.29 0.51
CA GLU A 58 12.47 -0.31 0.34
C GLU A 58 13.12 -1.44 1.16
#